data_AF-A0A371YYN0-F1
#
_entry.id   AF-A0A371YYN0-F1
#
_cell.length_a   1.000
_cell.length_b   1.000
_cell.length_c   1.000
_cell.angle_alpha   90.00
_cell.angle_beta   90.00
_cell.angle_gamma   90.00
#
_symmetry.space_group_name_H-M   'P 1'
#
loop_
_entity.id
_entity.type
_entity.pdbx_description
1 polymer ?
#
loop_
_entity_poly.entity_id
_entity_poly.type
_entity_poly.pdbx_seq_one_letter_code
_entity_poly.pdbx_strand_id
1 'polypeptide(L)'
;MKARLLPADRPASRPAPAAPRGGDEATAGFPLPAAIETLHRNGAITAHHVAAARFWATDYRIGVMGQEDPQLERTSCGLSRRALNGRLGSINRYRYIHDIIGYRYERVLIAALINNRPMRELARSTRHDPAHMDSVMALLLDMLTRHYDAMPGHLWQG
;
A
#
# COMPACT_ATOMS: atom_id res chain seq x y z
N MET A 1 47.60 47.19 29.16
CA MET A 1 46.40 46.33 29.22
C MET A 1 46.51 45.28 28.13
N LYS A 2 46.59 43.99 28.50
CA LYS A 2 46.81 42.88 27.56
C LYS A 2 45.49 42.50 26.89
N ALA A 3 45.38 42.74 25.58
CA ALA A 3 44.25 42.28 24.77
C ALA A 3 44.31 40.76 24.61
N ARG A 4 43.26 40.07 25.04
CA ARG A 4 43.10 38.61 24.90
C ARG A 4 42.77 38.28 23.44
N LEU A 5 43.60 37.45 22.82
CA LEU A 5 43.29 36.75 21.57
C LEU A 5 42.12 35.79 21.80
N LEU A 6 41.03 35.97 21.05
CA LEU A 6 39.93 35.03 20.94
C LEU A 6 40.38 33.84 20.04
N PRO A 7 40.25 32.59 20.51
CA PRO A 7 40.64 31.44 19.70
C PRO A 7 39.57 31.08 18.67
N ALA A 8 40.00 31.13 17.41
CA ALA A 8 39.75 30.20 16.31
C ALA A 8 38.31 29.80 15.96
N ASP A 9 37.98 30.11 14.70
CA ASP A 9 37.11 29.33 13.80
C ASP A 9 36.93 27.87 14.22
N ARG A 10 35.72 27.53 14.64
CA ARG A 10 35.18 26.18 14.48
C ARG A 10 34.05 26.26 13.45
N PRO A 11 34.18 25.64 12.27
CA PRO A 11 33.02 25.45 11.42
C PRO A 11 32.02 24.59 12.21
N ALA A 12 30.79 25.06 12.32
CA ALA A 12 29.71 24.29 12.92
C ALA A 12 29.61 22.95 12.19
N SER A 13 30.01 21.87 12.86
CA SER A 13 29.79 20.51 12.40
C SER A 13 28.29 20.30 12.29
N ARG A 14 27.78 20.47 11.07
CA ARG A 14 26.39 20.20 10.71
C ARG A 14 26.15 18.72 11.05
N PRO A 15 25.18 18.38 11.91
CA PRO A 15 24.87 16.98 12.16
C PRO A 15 24.45 16.36 10.83
N ALA A 16 25.08 15.22 10.50
CA ALA A 16 24.71 14.42 9.34
C ALA A 16 23.20 14.13 9.38
N PRO A 17 22.49 14.11 8.23
CA PRO A 17 21.12 13.65 8.22
C PRO A 17 21.10 12.25 8.81
N ALA A 18 20.31 12.08 9.88
CA ALA A 18 20.13 10.79 10.50
C ALA A 18 19.76 9.78 9.40
N ALA A 19 20.54 8.71 9.29
CA ALA A 19 20.17 7.53 8.52
C ALA A 19 18.73 7.16 8.88
N PRO A 20 17.90 6.72 7.90
CA PRO A 20 16.52 6.35 8.20
C PRO A 20 16.57 5.21 9.22
N ARG A 21 16.27 5.57 10.47
CA ARG A 21 16.09 4.60 11.54
C ARG A 21 14.94 3.70 11.08
N GLY A 22 15.26 2.44 10.86
CA GLY A 22 14.27 1.39 10.71
C GLY A 22 13.30 1.51 11.88
N GLY A 23 12.08 1.94 11.56
CA GLY A 23 11.00 2.18 12.50
C GLY A 23 9.78 1.44 11.99
N ASP A 24 9.61 0.23 12.48
CA ASP A 24 8.51 -0.72 12.25
C ASP A 24 7.13 -0.23 12.79
N GLU A 25 6.90 1.09 12.86
CA GLU A 25 5.69 1.69 13.45
C GLU A 25 4.84 2.54 12.47
N ALA A 26 5.05 2.39 11.15
CA ALA A 26 4.36 3.18 10.13
C ALA A 26 3.26 2.42 9.34
N THR A 27 2.61 1.41 9.96
CA THR A 27 1.58 0.60 9.29
C THR A 27 0.28 0.47 10.08
N ALA A 28 -0.27 1.55 10.63
CA ALA A 28 -1.64 1.54 11.16
C ALA A 28 -2.69 1.62 10.02
N GLY A 29 -2.58 0.75 9.02
CA GLY A 29 -3.61 0.51 8.00
C GLY A 29 -4.20 -0.88 8.20
N PHE A 30 -5.19 -1.27 7.39
CA PHE A 30 -5.75 -2.62 7.47
C PHE A 30 -4.64 -3.68 7.38
N PRO A 31 -4.63 -4.70 8.27
CA PRO A 31 -3.62 -5.75 8.24
C PRO A 31 -3.68 -6.49 6.91
N LEU A 32 -2.51 -6.88 6.39
CA LEU A 32 -2.47 -7.68 5.18
C LEU A 32 -2.81 -9.14 5.51
N PRO A 33 -3.42 -9.87 4.56
CA PRO A 33 -3.62 -11.31 4.69
C PRO A 33 -2.27 -12.04 4.81
N ALA A 34 -2.22 -13.07 5.65
CA ALA A 34 -1.03 -13.92 5.85
C ALA A 34 -0.53 -14.57 4.54
N ALA A 35 -1.42 -14.79 3.57
CA ALA A 35 -1.07 -15.30 2.26
C ALA A 35 -0.14 -14.32 1.50
N ILE A 36 -0.41 -13.01 1.56
CA ILE A 36 0.42 -11.98 0.92
C ILE A 36 1.77 -11.88 1.61
N GLU A 37 1.79 -11.93 2.94
CA GLU A 37 3.04 -11.92 3.71
C GLU A 37 3.90 -13.14 3.39
N THR A 38 3.29 -14.31 3.19
CA THR A 38 4.00 -15.53 2.82
C THR A 38 4.57 -15.45 1.41
N LEU A 39 3.79 -14.95 0.44
CA LEU A 39 4.25 -14.68 -0.92
C LEU A 39 5.38 -13.63 -0.98
N HIS A 40 5.37 -12.67 -0.06
CA HIS A 40 6.45 -11.70 0.03
C HIS A 40 7.71 -12.32 0.63
N ARG A 41 7.56 -13.06 1.75
CA ARG A 41 8.70 -13.73 2.43
C ARG A 41 9.38 -14.78 1.56
N ASN A 42 8.65 -15.48 0.70
CA ASN A 42 9.23 -16.48 -0.21
C ASN A 42 9.75 -15.87 -1.53
N GLY A 43 9.66 -14.54 -1.71
CA GLY A 43 10.17 -13.83 -2.88
C GLY A 43 9.28 -13.92 -4.12
N ALA A 44 8.08 -14.49 -4.04
CA ALA A 44 7.15 -14.56 -5.17
C ALA A 44 6.58 -13.18 -5.56
N ILE A 45 6.51 -12.25 -4.60
CA ILE A 45 6.06 -10.87 -4.83
C ILE A 45 7.01 -9.86 -4.17
N THR A 46 7.03 -8.64 -4.69
CA THR A 46 7.91 -7.56 -4.20
C THR A 46 7.19 -6.66 -3.19
N ALA A 47 7.94 -5.79 -2.49
CA ALA A 47 7.36 -4.76 -1.62
C ALA A 47 6.37 -3.84 -2.37
N HIS A 48 6.55 -3.67 -3.68
CA HIS A 48 5.66 -2.87 -4.51
C HIS A 48 4.32 -3.56 -4.74
N HIS A 49 4.32 -4.87 -5.00
CA HIS A 49 3.10 -5.69 -5.04
C HIS A 49 2.35 -5.66 -3.70
N VAL A 50 3.08 -5.69 -2.58
CA VAL A 50 2.52 -5.56 -1.23
C VAL A 50 1.84 -4.20 -1.05
N ALA A 51 2.44 -3.11 -1.52
CA ALA A 51 1.83 -1.78 -1.47
C ALA A 51 0.56 -1.70 -2.33
N ALA A 52 0.58 -2.23 -3.56
CA ALA A 52 -0.60 -2.28 -4.43
C ALA A 52 -1.74 -3.10 -3.81
N ALA A 53 -1.43 -4.25 -3.19
CA ALA A 53 -2.40 -5.05 -2.45
C ALA A 53 -3.04 -4.26 -1.29
N ARG A 54 -2.24 -3.49 -0.54
CA ARG A 54 -2.75 -2.62 0.54
C ARG A 54 -3.65 -1.52 0.00
N PHE A 55 -3.26 -0.85 -1.09
CA PHE A 55 -4.08 0.21 -1.69
C PHE A 55 -5.42 -0.33 -2.15
N TRP A 56 -5.42 -1.41 -2.94
CA TRP A 56 -6.66 -2.01 -3.43
C TRP A 56 -7.59 -2.45 -2.29
N ALA A 57 -7.03 -3.13 -1.28
CA ALA A 57 -7.84 -3.61 -0.16
C ALA A 57 -8.40 -2.45 0.69
N THR A 58 -7.66 -1.34 0.79
CA THR A 58 -8.11 -0.11 1.46
C THR A 58 -9.23 0.57 0.67
N ASP A 59 -9.03 0.75 -0.64
CA ASP A 59 -10.01 1.35 -1.54
C ASP A 59 -11.32 0.56 -1.53
N TYR A 60 -11.25 -0.78 -1.55
CA TYR A 60 -12.43 -1.65 -1.47
C TYR A 60 -13.13 -1.52 -0.11
N ARG A 61 -12.40 -1.60 1.00
CA ARG A 61 -12.98 -1.50 2.35
C ARG A 61 -13.70 -0.18 2.58
N ILE A 62 -13.06 0.93 2.23
CA ILE A 62 -13.62 2.26 2.44
C ILE A 62 -14.69 2.56 1.40
N GLY A 63 -14.38 2.35 0.12
CA GLY A 63 -15.22 2.78 -0.98
C GLY A 63 -16.44 1.87 -1.21
N VAL A 64 -16.27 0.56 -1.06
CA VAL A 64 -17.32 -0.44 -1.36
C VAL A 64 -17.99 -0.92 -0.08
N MET A 65 -17.21 -1.34 0.93
CA MET A 65 -17.79 -1.85 2.18
C MET A 65 -18.23 -0.73 3.13
N GLY A 66 -17.86 0.53 2.86
CA GLY A 66 -18.23 1.68 3.68
C GLY A 66 -17.54 1.72 5.04
N GLN A 67 -16.39 1.05 5.19
CA GLN A 67 -15.60 1.11 6.42
C GLN A 67 -15.01 2.50 6.61
N GLU A 68 -14.87 2.92 7.86
CA GLU A 68 -14.18 4.14 8.20
C GLU A 68 -12.68 4.00 7.94
N ASP A 69 -12.04 5.08 7.49
CA ASP A 69 -10.60 5.11 7.36
C ASP A 69 -9.97 5.31 8.74
N PRO A 70 -9.23 4.32 9.29
CA PRO A 70 -8.56 4.46 10.57
C PRO A 70 -7.46 5.54 10.57
N GLN A 71 -7.09 6.06 9.40
CA GLN A 71 -6.12 7.14 9.25
C GLN A 71 -6.74 8.49 8.87
N LEU A 72 -8.07 8.60 8.79
CA LEU A 72 -8.76 9.77 8.24
C LEU A 72 -8.28 11.07 8.90
N GLU A 73 -8.26 11.10 10.24
CA GLU A 73 -7.85 12.25 11.06
C GLU A 73 -6.38 12.65 10.88
N ARG A 74 -5.49 11.68 10.60
CA ARG A 74 -4.05 11.94 10.40
C ARG A 74 -3.77 12.49 9.01
N THR A 75 -4.52 12.05 8.01
CA THR A 75 -4.44 12.57 6.64
C THR A 75 -5.13 13.93 6.48
N SER A 76 -6.24 14.19 7.18
CA SER A 76 -6.97 15.47 7.10
C SER A 76 -6.30 16.62 7.85
N CYS A 77 -5.42 16.35 8.82
CA CYS A 77 -4.59 17.36 9.48
C CYS A 77 -3.32 17.77 8.68
N GLY A 78 -3.13 17.28 7.44
CA GLY A 78 -1.95 17.61 6.62
C GLY A 78 -0.63 17.00 7.11
N LEU A 79 -0.68 16.05 8.06
CA LEU A 79 0.50 15.40 8.66
C LEU A 79 1.00 14.18 7.86
N SER A 80 0.37 13.86 6.74
CA SER A 80 0.72 12.74 5.86
C SER A 80 0.73 13.20 4.40
N ARG A 81 1.80 12.88 3.67
CA ARG A 81 1.93 13.09 2.22
C ARG A 81 1.12 12.07 1.39
N ARG A 82 0.30 11.23 2.03
CA ARG A 82 -0.55 10.25 1.35
C ARG A 82 -1.87 10.89 0.92
N ALA A 83 -2.38 10.41 -0.21
CA ALA A 83 -3.69 10.73 -0.74
C ALA A 83 -4.75 10.67 0.37
N LEU A 84 -5.65 11.65 0.37
CA LEU A 84 -6.84 11.61 1.21
C LEU A 84 -7.58 10.31 0.86
N ASN A 85 -7.56 9.36 1.80
CA ASN A 85 -8.41 8.15 1.76
C ASN A 85 -9.86 8.51 2.13
N GLY A 86 -10.29 9.73 1.81
CA GLY A 86 -11.68 10.12 1.86
C GLY A 86 -12.50 9.13 1.05
N ARG A 87 -13.72 8.85 1.52
CA ARG A 87 -14.57 7.82 0.93
C ARG A 87 -14.74 7.97 -0.59
N LEU A 88 -14.88 9.20 -1.06
CA LEU A 88 -15.03 9.50 -2.49
C LEU A 88 -13.76 9.15 -3.30
N GLY A 89 -12.57 9.47 -2.79
CA GLY A 89 -11.30 9.09 -3.42
C GLY A 89 -11.16 7.57 -3.53
N SER A 90 -11.45 6.85 -2.45
CA SER A 90 -11.43 5.38 -2.43
C SER A 90 -12.44 4.77 -3.42
N ILE A 91 -13.65 5.33 -3.53
CA ILE A 91 -14.65 4.91 -4.54
C ILE A 91 -14.11 5.10 -5.95
N ASN A 92 -13.55 6.27 -6.25
CA ASN A 92 -13.08 6.60 -7.59
C ASN A 92 -11.91 5.73 -8.03
N ARG A 93 -10.93 5.50 -7.15
CA ARG A 93 -9.80 4.61 -7.42
C ARG A 93 -10.25 3.16 -7.57
N TYR A 94 -11.14 2.69 -6.70
CA TYR A 94 -11.74 1.37 -6.83
C TYR A 94 -12.43 1.19 -8.19
N ARG A 95 -13.29 2.15 -8.60
CA ARG A 95 -13.99 2.08 -9.89
C ARG A 95 -13.03 2.04 -11.07
N TYR A 96 -12.01 2.90 -11.06
CA TYR A 96 -10.98 2.91 -12.09
C TYR A 96 -10.30 1.54 -12.22
N ILE A 97 -9.89 0.93 -11.11
CA ILE A 97 -9.26 -0.39 -11.13
C ILE A 97 -10.28 -1.48 -11.53
N HIS A 98 -11.50 -1.42 -11.01
CA HIS A 98 -12.58 -2.36 -11.34
C HIS A 98 -12.83 -2.44 -12.85
N ASP A 99 -12.91 -1.27 -13.51
CA ASP A 99 -13.15 -1.18 -14.96
C ASP A 99 -12.01 -1.80 -15.78
N ILE A 100 -10.80 -1.88 -15.23
CA ILE A 100 -9.61 -2.45 -15.88
C ILE A 100 -9.52 -3.96 -15.63
N ILE A 101 -9.63 -4.39 -14.38
CA ILE A 101 -9.41 -5.80 -14.01
C ILE A 101 -10.65 -6.65 -14.23
N GLY A 102 -11.83 -6.03 -14.23
CA GLY A 102 -13.12 -6.68 -14.37
C GLY A 102 -13.51 -7.58 -13.19
N TYR A 103 -14.79 -7.94 -13.18
CA TYR A 103 -15.43 -8.70 -12.10
C TYR A 103 -14.74 -10.03 -11.75
N ARG A 104 -14.20 -10.74 -12.75
CA ARG A 104 -13.57 -12.04 -12.54
C ARG A 104 -12.34 -11.95 -11.64
N TYR A 105 -11.43 -11.02 -11.93
CA TYR A 105 -10.18 -10.86 -11.16
C TYR A 105 -10.41 -10.08 -9.87
N GLU A 106 -11.39 -9.18 -9.85
CA GLU A 106 -11.88 -8.59 -8.60
C GLU A 106 -12.31 -9.65 -7.59
N ARG A 107 -13.09 -10.67 -8.01
CA ARG A 107 -13.50 -11.74 -7.10
C ARG A 107 -12.31 -12.50 -6.50
N VAL A 108 -11.21 -12.62 -7.24
CA VAL A 108 -9.96 -13.21 -6.73
C VAL A 108 -9.38 -12.31 -5.65
N LEU A 109 -9.28 -11.00 -5.91
CA LEU A 109 -8.77 -10.03 -4.94
C LEU A 109 -9.64 -9.95 -3.68
N ILE A 110 -10.97 -9.95 -3.81
CA ILE A 110 -11.88 -9.96 -2.65
C ILE A 110 -11.61 -11.21 -1.81
N ALA A 111 -11.57 -12.37 -2.45
CA ALA A 111 -11.40 -13.62 -1.72
C ALA A 111 -10.01 -13.72 -1.05
N ALA A 112 -8.95 -13.22 -1.70
CA ALA A 112 -7.59 -13.20 -1.15
C ALA A 112 -7.38 -12.11 -0.09
N LEU A 113 -7.74 -10.86 -0.39
CA LEU A 113 -7.33 -9.67 0.34
C LEU A 113 -8.34 -9.19 1.38
N ILE A 114 -9.61 -9.52 1.19
CA ILE A 114 -10.70 -9.12 2.10
C ILE A 114 -11.11 -10.30 2.98
N ASN A 115 -11.37 -11.45 2.36
CA ASN A 115 -11.83 -12.65 3.06
C ASN A 115 -10.70 -13.53 3.62
N ASN A 116 -9.43 -13.16 3.37
CA ASN A 116 -8.23 -13.90 3.82
C ASN A 116 -8.28 -15.40 3.47
N ARG A 117 -8.86 -15.76 2.32
CA ARG A 117 -8.91 -17.16 1.88
C ARG A 117 -7.53 -17.62 1.42
N PRO A 118 -7.11 -18.86 1.76
CA PRO A 118 -5.82 -19.38 1.32
C PRO A 118 -5.82 -19.64 -0.19
N MET A 119 -4.66 -19.47 -0.83
CA MET A 119 -4.47 -19.60 -2.29
C MET A 119 -5.01 -20.94 -2.84
N ARG A 120 -4.79 -22.04 -2.12
CA ARG A 120 -5.32 -23.36 -2.48
C ARG A 120 -6.85 -23.42 -2.62
N GLU A 121 -7.59 -22.66 -1.80
CA GLU A 121 -9.05 -22.60 -1.85
C GLU A 121 -9.53 -21.67 -2.96
N LEU A 122 -8.78 -20.59 -3.21
CA LEU A 122 -9.01 -19.70 -4.34
C LEU A 122 -8.94 -20.45 -5.66
N ALA A 123 -7.91 -21.26 -5.84
CA ALA A 123 -7.72 -22.08 -7.04
C ALA A 123 -8.94 -22.95 -7.35
N ARG A 124 -9.48 -23.63 -6.33
CA ARG A 124 -10.71 -24.45 -6.46
C ARG A 124 -11.92 -23.61 -6.89
N SER A 125 -12.11 -22.44 -6.27
CA SER A 125 -13.26 -21.57 -6.56
C SER A 125 -13.18 -20.86 -7.91
N THR A 126 -11.97 -20.72 -8.47
CA THR A 126 -11.68 -19.97 -9.70
C THR A 126 -11.37 -20.87 -10.90
N ARG A 127 -11.39 -22.21 -10.69
CA ARG A 127 -11.01 -23.23 -11.68
C ARG A 127 -9.58 -23.03 -12.22
N HIS A 128 -8.70 -22.50 -11.39
CA HIS A 128 -7.27 -22.47 -11.66
C HIS A 128 -6.58 -23.68 -11.04
N ASP A 129 -5.46 -24.09 -11.63
CA ASP A 129 -4.57 -25.06 -11.02
C ASP A 129 -4.01 -24.47 -9.70
N PRO A 130 -4.16 -25.16 -8.56
CA PRO A 130 -3.58 -24.74 -7.29
C PRO A 130 -2.07 -24.44 -7.38
N ALA A 131 -1.33 -25.15 -8.23
CA ALA A 131 0.10 -24.91 -8.43
C ALA A 131 0.41 -23.54 -9.06
N HIS A 132 -0.55 -22.96 -9.79
CA HIS A 132 -0.36 -21.69 -10.50
C HIS A 132 -0.99 -20.50 -9.79
N MET A 133 -1.72 -20.69 -8.68
CA MET A 133 -2.47 -19.61 -8.04
C MET A 133 -1.56 -18.48 -7.52
N ASP A 134 -0.36 -18.82 -7.04
CA ASP A 134 0.64 -17.85 -6.61
C ASP A 134 1.10 -16.97 -7.78
N SER A 135 1.29 -17.57 -8.96
CA SER A 135 1.63 -16.85 -10.20
C SER A 135 0.48 -15.99 -10.69
N VAL A 136 -0.76 -16.48 -10.61
CA VAL A 136 -1.96 -15.68 -10.93
C VAL A 136 -2.06 -14.47 -10.00
N MET A 137 -1.84 -14.66 -8.69
CA MET A 137 -1.85 -13.57 -7.73
C MET A 137 -0.71 -12.57 -8.00
N ALA A 138 0.51 -13.04 -8.28
CA ALA A 138 1.63 -12.18 -8.62
C ALA A 138 1.36 -11.33 -9.88
N LEU A 139 0.82 -11.93 -10.95
CA LEU A 139 0.44 -11.21 -12.18
C LEU A 139 -0.64 -10.17 -11.93
N LEU A 140 -1.64 -10.51 -11.10
CA LEU A 140 -2.71 -9.59 -10.75
C LEU A 140 -2.19 -8.41 -9.93
N LEU A 141 -1.27 -8.65 -8.99
CA LEU A 141 -0.62 -7.60 -8.22
C LEU A 141 0.31 -6.73 -9.08
N ASP A 142 1.02 -7.31 -10.05
CA ASP A 142 1.83 -6.57 -11.03
C ASP A 142 0.96 -5.65 -11.90
N MET A 143 -0.23 -6.12 -12.32
CA MET A 143 -1.22 -5.28 -13.00
C MET A 143 -1.71 -4.14 -12.10
N LEU A 144 -2.08 -4.44 -10.84
CA LEU A 144 -2.50 -3.40 -9.89
C LEU A 144 -1.41 -2.35 -9.70
N THR A 145 -0.17 -2.78 -9.49
CA THR A 145 1.00 -1.90 -9.36
C THR A 145 1.08 -0.92 -10.53
N ARG A 146 1.10 -1.42 -11.77
CA ARG A 146 1.19 -0.57 -12.97
C ARG A 146 0.04 0.45 -13.04
N HIS A 147 -1.18 0.04 -12.69
CA HIS A 147 -2.33 0.92 -12.78
C HIS A 147 -2.42 1.93 -11.65
N TYR A 148 -1.93 1.61 -10.46
CA TYR A 148 -1.79 2.57 -9.37
C TYR A 148 -0.68 3.59 -9.67
N ASP A 149 0.45 3.17 -10.22
CA ASP A 149 1.54 4.08 -10.58
C ASP A 149 1.15 5.03 -11.72
N ALA A 150 0.40 4.53 -12.71
CA ALA A 150 -0.10 5.31 -13.83
C ALA A 150 -1.44 6.02 -13.54
N MET A 151 -1.94 5.94 -12.30
CA MET A 151 -3.27 6.43 -11.97
C MET A 151 -3.36 7.96 -12.09
N PRO A 152 -4.38 8.50 -12.79
CA PRO A 152 -4.55 9.94 -12.93
C PRO A 152 -4.58 10.67 -11.58
N GLY A 153 -3.79 11.75 -11.47
CA GLY A 153 -3.59 12.51 -10.22
C GLY A 153 -4.89 12.96 -9.53
N HIS A 154 -5.92 13.30 -10.30
CA HIS A 154 -7.21 13.74 -9.76
C HIS A 154 -7.98 12.63 -9.01
N LEU A 155 -7.69 11.35 -9.25
CA LEU A 155 -8.31 10.22 -8.52
C LEU A 155 -7.70 10.02 -7.12
N TRP A 156 -6.53 10.62 -6.88
CA TRP A 156 -5.91 10.68 -5.55
C TRP A 156 -6.40 11.86 -4.72
N GLN A 157 -7.18 12.75 -5.32
CA GLN A 157 -7.83 13.88 -4.65
C GLN A 157 -9.21 13.42 -4.17
N GLY A 158 -9.51 13.63 -2.89
CA GLY A 158 -10.74 13.15 -2.26
C GLY A 158 -11.01 13.84 -0.94
#